data_AF-V9VS07-F1
#
_entry.id   AF-V9VS07-F1
#
_cell.length_a   1.000
_cell.length_b   1.000
_cell.length_c   1.000
_cell.angle_alpha   90.00
_cell.angle_beta   90.00
_cell.angle_gamma   90.00
#
_symmetry.space_group_name_H-M   'P 1'
#
loop_
_entity.id
_entity.type
_entity.pdbx_description
1 polymer ?
#
loop_
_entity_poly.entity_id
_entity_poly.type
_entity_poly.pdbx_seq_one_letter_code
_entity_poly.pdbx_strand_id
1 'polypeptide(L)'
;MAALDMPHRHSPGSTRQLTLGAGKGYDAAGFTADLRQACVTPHAARKARHSAIGGRTIRHKGYALSQKPRKRIEEAFGRAKTVGGLSQTVYRGLKRVRSRCILTLAAGNPARLPRFLAGEAG
;
A
#
# COMPACT_ATOMS: atom_id res chain seq x y z
N MET A 1 0.23 12.01 -14.92
CA MET A 1 0.61 13.18 -14.10
C MET A 1 -0.19 13.37 -12.79
N ALA A 2 -0.94 12.39 -12.26
CA ALA A 2 -1.65 12.56 -10.97
C ALA A 2 -0.88 12.07 -9.74
N ALA A 3 0.05 11.11 -9.90
CA ALA A 3 0.72 10.46 -8.77
C ALA A 3 1.89 11.27 -8.16
N LEU A 4 2.49 12.19 -8.93
CA LEU A 4 3.54 13.09 -8.45
C LEU A 4 2.98 14.30 -7.70
N ASP A 5 1.73 14.69 -7.97
CA ASP A 5 1.07 15.83 -7.31
C ASP A 5 0.73 15.52 -5.84
N MET A 6 0.35 14.27 -5.54
CA MET A 6 0.05 13.84 -4.16
C MET A 6 1.19 14.13 -3.15
N PRO A 7 2.47 13.78 -3.41
CA PRO A 7 3.57 14.14 -2.52
C PRO A 7 3.72 15.64 -2.28
N HIS A 8 3.63 16.46 -3.34
CA HIS A 8 3.74 17.92 -3.24
C HIS A 8 2.59 18.53 -2.43
N ARG A 9 1.37 18.03 -2.62
CA ARG A 9 0.20 18.47 -1.85
C ARG A 9 0.24 18.04 -0.38
N HIS A 10 0.82 16.88 -0.09
CA HIS A 10 0.89 16.35 1.27
C HIS A 10 1.99 16.99 2.12
N SER A 11 3.05 17.51 1.49
CA SER A 11 4.16 18.15 2.21
C SER A 11 4.77 19.31 1.39
N PRO A 12 4.03 20.43 1.23
CA PRO A 12 4.52 21.59 0.49
C PRO A 12 5.73 22.21 1.20
N GLY A 13 6.83 22.42 0.46
CA GLY A 13 8.05 23.04 1.00
C GLY A 13 8.94 22.13 1.86
N SER A 14 8.65 20.83 1.95
CA SER A 14 9.47 19.91 2.72
C SER A 14 10.83 19.66 2.07
N THR A 15 11.91 19.92 2.80
CA THR A 15 13.30 19.62 2.41
C THR A 15 13.71 18.18 2.72
N ARG A 16 12.82 17.39 3.37
CA ARG A 16 13.07 16.00 3.73
C ARG A 16 12.92 15.11 2.50
N GLN A 17 13.79 14.12 2.36
CA GLN A 17 13.67 13.10 1.32
C GLN A 17 12.40 12.27 1.56
N LEU A 18 11.36 12.52 0.77
CA LEU A 18 10.08 11.81 0.87
C LEU A 18 10.21 10.39 0.32
N THR A 19 9.37 9.48 0.82
CA THR A 19 9.24 8.12 0.30
C THR A 19 7.80 7.88 -0.13
N LEU A 20 7.60 7.18 -1.25
CA LEU A 20 6.26 6.80 -1.71
C LEU A 20 6.10 5.29 -1.73
N GLY A 21 5.25 4.78 -0.83
CA GLY A 21 4.85 3.38 -0.82
C GLY A 21 3.90 3.06 -1.97
N ALA A 22 4.16 1.98 -2.72
CA ALA A 22 3.29 1.61 -3.84
C ALA A 22 3.16 0.10 -4.05
N GLY A 23 2.06 -0.30 -4.72
CA GLY A 23 1.79 -1.68 -5.14
C GLY A 23 2.89 -2.24 -6.05
N LYS A 24 2.96 -3.58 -6.19
CA LYS A 24 3.91 -4.24 -7.11
C LYS A 24 3.73 -3.82 -8.58
N GLY A 25 2.51 -3.45 -8.98
CA GLY A 25 2.22 -2.95 -10.33
C GLY A 25 2.94 -1.64 -10.68
N TYR A 26 3.31 -0.86 -9.66
CA TYR A 26 4.01 0.43 -9.81
C TYR A 26 5.52 0.29 -9.91
N ASP A 27 6.06 -0.92 -9.82
CA ASP A 27 7.44 -1.19 -10.20
C ASP A 27 7.57 -1.17 -11.73
N ALA A 28 7.52 0.04 -12.29
CA ALA A 28 7.63 0.36 -13.69
C ALA A 28 8.70 1.43 -13.88
N ALA A 29 9.48 1.32 -14.96
CA ALA A 29 10.63 2.18 -15.21
C ALA A 29 10.24 3.67 -15.26
N GLY A 30 9.21 4.03 -16.04
CA GLY A 30 8.71 5.40 -16.14
C GLY A 30 8.28 5.96 -14.78
N PHE A 31 7.39 5.25 -14.08
CA PHE A 31 6.92 5.68 -12.76
C PHE A 31 8.06 5.83 -11.73
N THR A 32 9.04 4.92 -11.77
CA THR A 32 10.20 4.98 -10.87
C THR A 32 11.12 6.16 -11.21
N ALA A 33 11.27 6.47 -12.50
CA ALA A 33 12.05 7.61 -12.98
C ALA A 33 11.37 8.93 -12.56
N ASP A 34 10.07 9.04 -12.79
CA ASP A 34 9.24 10.18 -12.41
C ASP A 34 9.38 10.52 -10.92
N LEU A 35 9.30 9.50 -10.05
CA LEU A 35 9.47 9.69 -8.60
C LEU A 35 10.88 10.20 -8.25
N ARG A 36 11.91 9.66 -8.89
CA ARG A 36 13.30 10.10 -8.66
C ARG A 36 13.51 11.54 -9.12
N GLN A 37 12.92 11.93 -10.25
CA GLN A 37 12.96 13.30 -10.75
C GLN A 37 12.29 14.27 -9.78
N ALA A 38 11.22 13.85 -9.10
CA ALA A 38 10.56 14.60 -8.04
C ALA A 38 11.26 14.51 -6.67
N CYS A 39 12.49 13.97 -6.60
CA CYS A 39 13.23 13.75 -5.36
C CYS A 39 12.52 12.82 -4.34
N VAL A 40 11.59 11.99 -4.79
CA VAL A 40 10.84 11.01 -3.98
C VAL A 40 11.47 9.62 -4.13
N THR A 41 11.77 8.96 -3.01
CA THR A 41 12.32 7.61 -3.01
C THR A 41 11.19 6.58 -3.22
N PRO A 42 11.27 5.74 -4.26
CA PRO A 42 10.20 4.79 -4.60
C PRO A 42 10.24 3.58 -3.67
N HIS A 43 9.25 3.44 -2.79
CA HIS A 43 9.03 2.26 -1.94
C HIS A 43 7.94 1.36 -2.53
N ALA A 44 8.04 1.08 -3.84
CA ALA A 44 7.19 0.12 -4.51
C ALA A 44 7.63 -1.31 -4.20
N ALA A 45 6.68 -2.26 -4.17
CA ALA A 45 7.07 -3.66 -4.13
C ALA A 45 7.79 -4.09 -5.40
N ARG A 46 8.99 -4.65 -5.21
CA ARG A 46 9.83 -5.14 -6.28
C ARG A 46 9.23 -6.36 -6.99
N LYS A 47 9.29 -6.34 -8.32
CA LYS A 47 9.07 -7.47 -9.23
C LYS A 47 10.24 -8.44 -9.17
N ALA A 48 9.96 -9.71 -9.40
CA ALA A 48 10.98 -10.75 -9.41
C ALA A 48 11.88 -10.66 -10.66
N ARG A 49 11.31 -10.24 -11.79
CA ARG A 49 12.00 -10.03 -13.08
C ARG A 49 11.71 -8.62 -13.58
N HIS A 50 12.67 -8.02 -14.28
CA HIS A 50 12.57 -6.69 -14.91
C HIS A 50 12.10 -5.58 -13.94
N SER A 51 12.62 -5.57 -12.71
CA SER A 51 12.31 -4.53 -11.72
C SER A 51 13.04 -3.22 -12.02
N ALA A 52 12.33 -2.10 -11.90
CA ALA A 52 12.90 -0.76 -11.93
C ALA A 52 13.44 -0.31 -10.55
N ILE A 53 13.04 -1.01 -9.48
CA ILE A 53 13.56 -0.83 -8.12
C ILE A 53 14.93 -1.53 -8.00
N GLY A 54 15.99 -0.71 -8.00
CA GLY A 54 17.37 -1.19 -7.93
C GLY A 54 17.92 -1.42 -6.52
N GLY A 55 19.14 -1.96 -6.47
CA GLY A 55 19.92 -2.25 -5.26
C GLY A 55 20.01 -1.11 -4.25
N ARG A 56 20.19 0.12 -4.75
CA ARG A 56 20.30 1.34 -3.93
C ARG A 56 19.07 1.59 -3.07
N THR A 57 17.87 1.24 -3.53
CA THR A 57 16.62 1.42 -2.76
C THR A 57 16.44 0.30 -1.75
N ILE A 58 16.72 -0.95 -2.13
CA ILE A 58 16.46 -2.12 -1.29
C ILE A 58 17.45 -2.30 -0.13
N ARG A 59 18.65 -1.73 -0.21
CA ARG A 59 19.70 -1.89 0.83
C ARG A 59 19.34 -1.20 2.16
N HIS A 60 18.44 -0.23 2.14
CA HIS A 60 18.11 0.56 3.32
C HIS A 60 17.04 -0.13 4.16
N LYS A 61 17.24 -0.17 5.49
CA LYS A 61 16.26 -0.72 6.45
C LYS A 61 14.86 -0.11 6.27
N GLY A 62 14.77 1.17 5.92
CA GLY A 62 13.51 1.86 5.64
C GLY A 62 12.67 1.23 4.54
N TYR A 63 13.30 0.67 3.49
CA TYR A 63 12.58 -0.07 2.44
C TYR A 63 11.93 -1.32 3.03
N ALA A 64 12.69 -2.16 3.74
CA ALA A 64 12.16 -3.37 4.37
C ALA A 64 11.03 -3.07 5.37
N LEU A 65 11.16 -2.00 6.16
CA LEU A 65 10.12 -1.55 7.09
C LEU A 65 8.84 -1.12 6.36
N SER A 66 8.95 -0.36 5.28
CA SER A 66 7.79 0.11 4.50
C SER A 66 6.99 -1.03 3.84
N GLN A 67 7.63 -2.16 3.56
CA GLN A 67 6.98 -3.31 2.95
C GLN A 67 6.04 -4.06 3.91
N LYS A 68 6.28 -3.98 5.23
CA LYS A 68 5.44 -4.64 6.26
C LYS A 68 4.01 -4.05 6.31
N PRO A 69 3.81 -2.73 6.53
CA PRO A 69 2.46 -2.15 6.56
C PRO A 69 1.77 -2.28 5.20
N ARG A 70 2.52 -2.19 4.09
CA ARG A 70 2.00 -2.41 2.74
C ARG A 70 1.35 -3.79 2.59
N LYS A 71 2.05 -4.86 3.01
CA LYS A 71 1.51 -6.23 3.00
C LYS A 71 0.28 -6.36 3.88
N ARG A 72 0.28 -5.78 5.10
CA ARG A 72 -0.87 -5.82 6.02
C ARG A 72 -2.13 -5.19 5.41
N ILE A 73 -1.96 -4.08 4.69
CA ILE A 73 -3.04 -3.38 3.98
C ILE A 73 -3.51 -4.22 2.78
N GLU A 74 -2.61 -4.76 1.97
CA GLU A 74 -2.95 -5.63 0.84
C GLU A 74 -3.72 -6.88 1.29
N GLU A 75 -3.30 -7.52 2.38
CA GLU A 75 -4.03 -8.65 2.97
C GLU A 75 -5.42 -8.26 3.46
N ALA A 76 -5.59 -7.05 4.02
CA ALA A 76 -6.90 -6.53 4.41
C ALA A 76 -7.84 -6.42 3.21
N PHE A 77 -7.36 -5.80 2.13
CA PHE A 77 -8.11 -5.68 0.89
C PHE A 77 -8.37 -7.03 0.23
N GLY A 78 -7.41 -7.96 0.27
CA GLY A 78 -7.56 -9.32 -0.23
C GLY A 78 -8.68 -10.07 0.50
N ARG A 79 -8.70 -10.02 1.84
CA ARG A 79 -9.78 -10.61 2.65
C ARG A 79 -11.12 -9.92 2.43
N ALA A 80 -11.15 -8.60 2.36
CA ALA A 80 -12.38 -7.86 2.12
C ALA A 80 -13.01 -8.22 0.76
N LYS A 81 -12.17 -8.45 -0.25
CA LYS A 81 -12.59 -8.93 -1.58
C LYS A 81 -13.13 -10.36 -1.54
N THR A 82 -12.37 -11.28 -0.96
CA THR A 82 -12.66 -12.72 -0.96
C THR A 82 -13.72 -13.11 0.07
N VAL A 83 -13.49 -12.84 1.35
CA VAL A 83 -14.39 -13.17 2.46
C VAL A 83 -15.51 -12.14 2.60
N GLY A 84 -15.20 -10.87 2.39
CA GLY A 84 -16.17 -9.77 2.54
C GLY A 84 -17.12 -9.58 1.35
N GLY A 85 -16.90 -10.30 0.24
CA GLY A 85 -17.72 -10.22 -0.96
C GLY A 85 -17.52 -8.93 -1.77
N LEU A 86 -16.45 -8.16 -1.54
CA LEU A 86 -16.19 -6.92 -2.30
C LEU A 86 -15.64 -7.18 -3.71
N SER A 87 -15.29 -8.42 -4.08
CA SER A 87 -14.89 -8.75 -5.45
C SER A 87 -16.04 -8.59 -6.46
N GLN A 88 -17.26 -8.90 -6.03
CA GLN A 88 -18.48 -8.81 -6.84
C GLN A 88 -19.63 -8.30 -5.94
N THR A 89 -19.76 -6.98 -5.85
CA THR A 89 -20.78 -6.36 -5.01
C THR A 89 -22.18 -6.51 -5.62
N VAL A 90 -23.12 -7.03 -4.85
CA VAL A 90 -24.56 -7.07 -5.21
C VAL A 90 -25.27 -5.73 -4.95
N TYR A 91 -24.61 -4.80 -4.25
CA TYR A 91 -25.17 -3.49 -3.93
C TYR A 91 -25.05 -2.52 -5.11
N ARG A 92 -26.14 -1.82 -5.43
CA ARG A 92 -26.17 -0.72 -6.39
C ARG A 92 -26.06 0.64 -5.68
N GLY A 93 -25.25 1.54 -6.23
CA GLY A 93 -25.06 2.91 -5.76
C GLY A 93 -23.91 3.10 -4.77
N LEU A 94 -23.18 4.22 -4.91
CA LEU A 94 -21.94 4.50 -4.16
C LEU A 94 -22.13 4.50 -2.64
N LYS A 95 -23.25 5.03 -2.13
CA LYS A 95 -23.54 5.05 -0.68
C LYS A 95 -23.55 3.64 -0.09
N ARG A 96 -24.26 2.70 -0.73
CA ARG A 96 -24.40 1.31 -0.24
C ARG A 96 -23.09 0.53 -0.35
N VAL A 97 -22.38 0.67 -1.47
CA VAL A 97 -21.05 0.07 -1.66
C VAL A 97 -20.06 0.59 -0.62
N ARG A 98 -20.05 1.91 -0.36
CA ARG A 98 -19.19 2.53 0.65
C ARG A 98 -19.47 1.99 2.05
N SER A 99 -20.74 1.94 2.47
CA SER A 99 -21.13 1.39 3.77
C SER A 99 -20.69 -0.07 3.93
N ARG A 100 -20.88 -0.91 2.91
CA ARG A 100 -20.43 -2.32 2.94
C ARG A 100 -18.91 -2.43 3.04
N CYS A 101 -18.18 -1.61 2.28
CA CYS A 101 -16.73 -1.59 2.30
C CYS A 101 -16.19 -1.22 3.70
N ILE A 102 -16.71 -0.15 4.30
CA ILE A 102 -16.33 0.29 5.65
C ILE A 102 -16.62 -0.81 6.67
N LEU A 103 -17.83 -1.37 6.66
CA LEU A 103 -18.21 -2.44 7.59
C LEU A 103 -17.28 -3.65 7.48
N THR A 104 -16.98 -4.08 6.24
CA THR A 104 -16.13 -5.23 5.96
C THR A 104 -14.69 -5.01 6.46
N LEU A 105 -14.14 -3.82 6.20
CA LEU A 105 -12.77 -3.48 6.66
C LEU A 105 -12.72 -3.32 8.18
N ALA A 106 -13.74 -2.74 8.80
CA ALA A 106 -13.84 -2.59 10.25
C ALA A 106 -13.94 -3.95 10.95
N ALA A 107 -14.77 -4.87 10.44
CA ALA A 107 -14.89 -6.24 10.95
C ALA A 107 -13.60 -7.07 10.78
N GLY A 108 -12.74 -6.68 9.84
CA GLY A 108 -11.43 -7.30 9.63
C GLY A 108 -10.39 -7.00 10.73
N ASN A 109 -10.62 -6.02 11.61
CA ASN A 109 -9.74 -5.71 12.73
C ASN A 109 -9.97 -6.69 13.93
N PRO A 110 -11.21 -6.91 14.41
CA PRO A 110 -11.52 -7.95 15.41
C PRO A 110 -11.11 -9.37 15.00
N ALA A 111 -11.29 -9.75 13.74
CA ALA A 111 -10.90 -11.08 13.23
C ALA A 111 -9.38 -11.34 13.27
N ARG A 112 -8.56 -10.31 13.52
CA ARG A 112 -7.10 -10.44 13.69
C ARG A 112 -6.67 -10.49 15.15
N LEU A 113 -7.53 -10.08 16.09
CA LEU A 113 -7.21 -10.05 17.53
C LEU A 113 -6.75 -11.41 18.06
N PRO A 114 -7.37 -12.55 17.73
CA PRO A 114 -6.89 -13.85 18.22
C PRO A 114 -5.46 -14.18 17.77
N ARG A 115 -5.06 -13.73 16.58
CA ARG A 115 -3.71 -13.92 16.04
C ARG A 115 -2.67 -13.03 16.72
N PHE A 116 -3.08 -11.86 17.22
CA PHE A 116 -2.20 -11.01 18.02
C PHE A 116 -2.05 -11.54 19.44
N LEU A 117 -3.15 -11.97 20.07
CA LEU A 117 -3.13 -12.53 21.42
C LEU A 117 -2.38 -13.87 21.50
N ALA A 118 -2.46 -14.71 20.46
CA ALA A 118 -1.68 -15.95 20.40
C ALA A 118 -0.17 -15.74 20.17
N GLY A 119 0.25 -14.56 19.70
CA GLY A 119 1.67 -14.22 19.51
C GLY A 119 2.34 -13.59 20.73
N GLU A 120 1.56 -13.19 21.74
CA GLU A 120 2.04 -12.65 23.02
C GLU A 120 2.16 -13.73 24.11
N ALA A 121 1.69 -14.95 23.82
CA ALA A 121 1.67 -16.09 24.75
C ALA A 121 2.83 -17.09 24.52
N GLY A 122 3.92 -16.66 23.87
CA GLY A 122 5.09 -17.49 23.54
C GLY A 122 6.40 -16.79 23.85
#